data_AF-A0A2V8LNQ0-F1
#
_entry.id   AF-A0A2V8LNQ0-F1
#
_cell.length_a   1.000
_cell.length_b   1.000
_cell.length_c   1.000
_cell.angle_alpha   90.00
_cell.angle_beta   90.00
_cell.angle_gamma   90.00
#
_symmetry.space_group_name_H-M   'P 1'
#
loop_
_entity.id
_entity.type
_entity.pdbx_description
1 polymer ?
#
loop_
_entity_poly.entity_id
_entity_poly.type
_entity_poly.pdbx_seq_one_letter_code
_entity_poly.pdbx_strand_id
1 'polypeptide(L)'
;MNKSIRTRLSLQTRVMNLLLVSLLASSTILLLSTKVAAQSVAAQRERPTRMVSFRRVFVRSKSLLVRGAVVEDKLLKRPEFKELGFVITRDESDADIILELRHDLLTKYVFSVVDVKTQTVIAGGKLSSLGGTVAGKVAKRFVKEMARTNLD
;
A
#
# COMPACT_ATOMS: atom_id res chain seq x y z
N MET A 1 -98.28 -17.40 -5.74
CA MET A 1 -97.74 -16.03 -5.64
C MET A 1 -96.51 -16.05 -4.74
N ASN A 2 -95.37 -15.61 -5.29
CA ASN A 2 -94.12 -15.19 -4.65
C ASN A 2 -93.16 -16.21 -3.93
N LYS A 3 -92.33 -16.89 -4.72
CA LYS A 3 -91.14 -17.69 -4.31
C LYS A 3 -89.84 -16.85 -4.16
N SER A 4 -89.93 -15.52 -3.98
CA SER A 4 -88.81 -14.59 -4.25
C SER A 4 -88.11 -13.96 -3.03
N ILE A 5 -88.23 -14.52 -1.81
CA ILE A 5 -87.70 -13.88 -0.59
C ILE A 5 -86.65 -14.72 0.17
N ARG A 6 -86.53 -16.04 -0.09
CA ARG A 6 -85.58 -16.90 0.64
C ARG A 6 -84.18 -17.07 0.01
N THR A 7 -83.88 -16.37 -1.08
CA THR A 7 -82.60 -16.52 -1.82
C THR A 7 -81.57 -15.43 -1.51
N ARG A 8 -81.89 -14.41 -0.71
CA ARG A 8 -80.95 -13.30 -0.41
C ARG A 8 -80.13 -13.45 0.87
N LEU A 9 -80.45 -14.43 1.73
CA LEU A 9 -79.80 -14.55 3.04
C LEU A 9 -78.58 -15.49 3.07
N SER A 10 -78.38 -16.35 2.06
CA SER A 10 -77.22 -17.26 2.00
C SER A 10 -76.05 -16.74 1.17
N LEU A 11 -76.24 -15.62 0.46
CA LEU A 11 -75.19 -15.01 -0.38
C LEU A 11 -74.31 -14.04 0.41
N GLN A 12 -74.86 -13.31 1.40
CA GLN A 12 -74.05 -12.40 2.22
C GLN A 12 -73.08 -13.12 3.16
N THR A 13 -73.43 -14.30 3.67
CA THR A 13 -72.55 -15.06 4.57
C THR A 13 -71.37 -15.69 3.84
N ARG A 14 -71.50 -15.99 2.54
CA ARG A 14 -70.42 -16.59 1.73
C ARG A 14 -69.39 -15.57 1.27
N VAL A 15 -69.79 -14.32 1.00
CA VAL A 15 -68.86 -13.26 0.61
C VAL A 15 -68.02 -12.79 1.81
N MET A 16 -68.60 -12.79 3.02
CA MET A 16 -67.88 -12.37 4.22
C MET A 16 -66.82 -13.39 4.68
N ASN A 17 -67.03 -14.69 4.44
CA ASN A 17 -66.02 -15.72 4.72
C ASN A 17 -64.88 -15.77 3.68
N LEU A 18 -65.11 -15.33 2.43
CA LEU A 18 -64.05 -15.23 1.44
C LEU A 18 -63.09 -14.04 1.70
N LEU A 19 -63.58 -12.96 2.30
CA LEU A 19 -62.77 -11.79 2.64
C LEU A 19 -61.95 -11.96 3.94
N LEU A 20 -62.34 -12.88 4.84
CA LEU A 20 -61.57 -13.12 6.08
C LEU A 20 -60.35 -14.02 5.86
N VAL A 21 -60.38 -14.93 4.87
CA VAL A 21 -59.26 -15.86 4.61
C VAL A 21 -58.12 -15.17 3.84
N SER A 22 -58.40 -14.13 3.04
CA SER A 22 -57.34 -13.39 2.33
C SER A 22 -56.52 -12.47 3.24
N LEU A 23 -57.05 -12.05 4.39
CA LEU A 23 -56.33 -11.16 5.32
C LEU A 23 -55.34 -11.90 6.25
N LEU A 24 -55.48 -13.22 6.43
CA LEU A 24 -54.53 -14.01 7.23
C LEU A 24 -53.45 -14.69 6.36
N ALA A 25 -53.65 -14.82 5.05
CA ALA A 25 -52.66 -15.41 4.15
C ALA A 25 -51.53 -14.46 3.73
N SER A 26 -51.64 -13.15 4.01
CA SER A 26 -50.59 -12.17 3.66
C SER A 26 -49.58 -11.92 4.79
N SER A 27 -49.79 -12.47 5.99
CA SER A 27 -48.93 -12.15 7.15
C SER A 27 -47.81 -13.16 7.43
N THR A 28 -47.69 -14.23 6.65
CA THR A 28 -46.65 -15.27 6.86
C THR A 28 -45.59 -15.35 5.76
N ILE A 29 -45.69 -14.56 4.68
CA ILE A 29 -44.72 -14.62 3.56
C ILE A 29 -43.64 -13.52 3.67
N LEU A 30 -43.59 -12.75 4.75
CA LEU A 30 -42.62 -11.66 4.92
C LEU A 30 -41.53 -11.90 5.99
N LEU A 31 -41.16 -13.16 6.26
CA LEU A 31 -40.11 -13.47 7.25
C LEU A 31 -39.00 -14.42 6.77
N LEU A 32 -38.91 -14.69 5.46
CA LEU A 32 -37.91 -15.62 4.90
C LEU A 32 -36.90 -15.00 3.93
N SER A 33 -36.58 -13.70 4.05
CA SER A 33 -35.64 -13.04 3.11
C SER A 33 -34.61 -12.10 3.75
N THR A 34 -34.11 -12.42 4.94
CA THR A 34 -33.03 -11.63 5.60
C THR A 34 -31.84 -12.43 6.10
N LYS A 35 -31.71 -13.72 5.74
CA LYS A 35 -30.58 -14.57 6.16
C LYS A 35 -29.62 -14.99 5.02
N VAL A 36 -29.47 -14.17 3.98
CA VAL A 36 -28.39 -14.33 2.98
C VAL A 36 -27.71 -12.97 2.74
N ALA A 37 -27.26 -12.33 3.82
CA ALA A 37 -26.41 -11.15 3.73
C ALA A 37 -25.41 -11.02 4.90
N ALA A 38 -25.49 -11.89 5.90
CA ALA A 38 -24.67 -11.80 7.11
C ALA A 38 -23.50 -12.82 7.16
N GLN A 39 -23.25 -13.57 6.08
CA GLN A 39 -22.22 -14.63 6.05
C GLN A 39 -21.05 -14.37 5.09
N SER A 40 -21.03 -13.26 4.33
CA SER A 40 -19.85 -12.90 3.52
C SER A 40 -18.94 -11.85 4.16
N VAL A 41 -19.34 -11.22 5.27
CA VAL A 41 -18.54 -10.15 5.92
C VAL A 41 -17.52 -10.72 6.93
N ALA A 42 -17.79 -11.89 7.53
CA ALA A 42 -16.93 -12.47 8.57
C ALA A 42 -15.72 -13.27 8.04
N ALA A 43 -15.55 -13.41 6.72
CA ALA A 43 -14.44 -14.14 6.10
C ALA A 43 -13.40 -13.24 5.44
N GLN A 44 -13.52 -11.92 5.59
CA GLN A 44 -12.43 -10.99 5.29
C GLN A 44 -11.44 -11.05 6.46
N ARG A 45 -10.71 -12.16 6.53
CA ARG A 45 -9.42 -12.20 7.22
C ARG A 45 -8.66 -10.99 6.69
N GLU A 46 -8.50 -9.96 7.51
CA GLU A 46 -7.51 -8.92 7.29
C GLU A 46 -6.20 -9.65 7.11
N ARG A 47 -5.82 -9.93 5.85
CA ARG A 47 -4.45 -10.22 5.53
C ARG A 47 -3.74 -8.97 6.05
N PRO A 48 -2.80 -9.08 7.01
CA PRO A 48 -2.01 -7.92 7.37
C PRO A 48 -1.40 -7.46 6.05
N THR A 49 -1.87 -6.32 5.55
CA THR A 49 -1.30 -5.69 4.37
C THR A 49 0.08 -5.36 4.84
N ARG A 50 1.08 -6.19 4.47
CA ARG A 50 2.48 -5.97 4.81
C ARG A 50 2.80 -4.63 4.18
N MET A 51 2.69 -3.57 4.98
CA MET A 51 2.96 -2.22 4.55
C MET A 51 4.42 -2.24 4.17
N VAL A 52 4.70 -2.28 2.86
CA VAL A 52 6.06 -2.24 2.37
C VAL A 52 6.57 -0.86 2.76
N SER A 53 7.32 -0.81 3.85
CA SER A 53 7.94 0.42 4.32
C SER A 53 8.99 0.80 3.29
N PHE A 54 8.67 1.80 2.46
CA PHE A 54 9.64 2.40 1.58
C PHE A 54 10.51 3.35 2.38
N ARG A 55 11.83 3.26 2.19
CA ARG A 55 12.78 4.20 2.76
C ARG A 55 13.20 5.22 1.71
N ARG A 56 12.98 6.49 2.01
CA ARG A 56 13.28 7.62 1.13
C ARG A 56 14.75 8.00 1.25
N VAL A 57 15.44 8.01 0.12
CA VAL A 57 16.86 8.31 0.00
C VAL A 57 17.01 9.66 -0.69
N PHE A 58 17.65 10.60 -0.01
CA PHE A 58 18.14 11.84 -0.61
C PHE A 58 19.61 11.70 -0.98
N VAL A 59 19.96 12.15 -2.18
CA VAL A 59 21.34 12.05 -2.69
C VAL A 59 22.00 13.42 -2.63
N ARG A 60 22.91 13.59 -1.67
CA ARG A 60 23.65 14.83 -1.50
C ARG A 60 25.05 14.69 -2.09
N SER A 61 25.32 15.37 -3.20
CA SER A 61 26.69 15.45 -3.72
C SER A 61 27.33 16.81 -3.44
N LYS A 62 28.46 16.79 -2.73
CA LYS A 62 29.38 17.91 -2.52
C LYS A 62 30.57 17.87 -3.50
N SER A 63 30.59 16.90 -4.40
CA SER A 63 31.62 16.80 -5.44
C SER A 63 31.38 17.79 -6.57
N LEU A 64 32.45 18.45 -7.04
CA LEU A 64 32.41 19.33 -8.22
C LEU A 64 32.14 18.55 -9.51
N LEU A 65 32.64 17.32 -9.62
CA LEU A 65 32.65 16.55 -10.87
C LEU A 65 31.51 15.52 -10.97
N VAL A 66 30.84 15.21 -9.86
CA VAL A 66 29.79 14.19 -9.83
C VAL A 66 28.55 14.78 -9.21
N ARG A 67 27.55 15.11 -10.01
CA ARG A 67 26.29 15.68 -9.53
C ARG A 67 25.40 14.61 -8.89
N GLY A 68 24.58 15.01 -7.91
CA GLY A 68 23.63 14.12 -7.22
C GLY A 68 22.70 13.38 -8.19
N ALA A 69 22.11 14.11 -9.14
CA ALA A 69 21.24 13.55 -10.17
C ALA A 69 21.88 12.40 -11.00
N VAL A 70 23.21 12.43 -11.21
CA VAL A 70 23.91 11.35 -11.92
C VAL A 70 23.99 10.10 -11.06
N VAL A 71 24.15 10.26 -9.74
CA VAL A 71 24.12 9.13 -8.79
C VAL A 71 22.69 8.58 -8.66
N GLU A 72 21.67 9.44 -8.61
CA GLU A 72 20.26 9.06 -8.62
C GLU A 72 19.92 8.17 -9.84
N ASP A 73 20.30 8.58 -11.05
CA ASP A 73 20.12 7.79 -12.27
C ASP A 73 20.77 6.40 -12.16
N LYS A 74 21.97 6.32 -11.56
CA LYS A 74 22.67 5.04 -11.36
C LYS A 74 22.03 4.17 -10.28
N LEU A 75 21.37 4.75 -9.27
CA LEU A 75 20.61 4.01 -8.27
C LEU A 75 19.33 3.43 -8.86
N LEU A 76 18.56 4.24 -9.61
CA LEU A 76 17.29 3.82 -10.20
C LEU A 76 17.42 2.70 -11.24
N LYS A 77 18.60 2.60 -11.88
CA LYS A 77 18.95 1.53 -12.82
C LYS A 77 19.30 0.19 -12.15
N ARG A 78 19.37 0.14 -10.81
CA ARG A 78 19.67 -1.08 -10.06
C ARG A 78 18.38 -1.71 -9.55
N PRO A 79 18.02 -2.94 -9.98
CA PRO A 79 16.83 -3.61 -9.48
C PRO A 79 16.89 -3.80 -7.96
N GLU A 80 18.08 -4.10 -7.42
CA GLU A 80 18.31 -4.34 -6.00
C GLU A 80 17.98 -3.11 -5.14
N PHE A 81 18.11 -1.89 -5.68
CA PHE A 81 17.71 -0.67 -4.97
C PHE A 81 16.21 -0.65 -4.68
N LYS A 82 15.40 -1.08 -5.66
CA LYS A 82 13.94 -1.17 -5.53
C LYS A 82 13.52 -2.38 -4.69
N GLU A 83 14.20 -3.51 -4.84
CA GLU A 83 13.96 -4.73 -4.06
C GLU A 83 14.21 -4.52 -2.56
N LEU A 84 15.19 -3.70 -2.21
CA LEU A 84 15.45 -3.29 -0.82
C LEU A 84 14.45 -2.25 -0.28
N GLY A 85 13.44 -1.84 -1.08
CA GLY A 85 12.42 -0.90 -0.67
C GLY A 85 12.88 0.56 -0.68
N PHE A 86 13.95 0.92 -1.40
CA PHE A 86 14.38 2.31 -1.50
C PHE A 86 13.65 3.06 -2.61
N VAL A 87 13.34 4.32 -2.31
CA VAL A 87 12.85 5.32 -3.28
C VAL A 87 13.69 6.58 -3.15
N ILE A 88 13.78 7.37 -4.22
CA ILE A 88 14.52 8.64 -4.20
C ILE A 88 13.56 9.78 -3.86
N THR A 89 13.97 10.65 -2.94
CA THR A 89 13.32 11.95 -2.71
C THR A 89 14.26 13.07 -3.13
N ARG A 90 13.68 14.17 -3.63
CA ARG A 90 14.40 15.42 -3.92
C ARG A 90 14.27 16.45 -2.81
N ASP A 91 13.45 16.15 -1.80
CA ASP A 91 13.32 16.95 -0.60
C ASP A 91 14.14 16.29 0.52
N GLU A 92 15.16 16.99 0.98
CA GLU A 92 16.04 16.50 2.03
C GLU A 92 15.30 16.34 3.37
N SER A 93 14.31 17.19 3.63
CA SER A 93 13.51 17.12 4.86
C SER A 93 12.57 15.91 4.90
N ASP A 94 12.28 15.33 3.73
CA ASP A 94 11.46 14.14 3.56
C ASP A 94 12.30 12.85 3.53
N ALA A 95 13.62 12.92 3.74
CA ALA A 95 14.48 11.74 3.65
C ALA A 95 14.56 10.95 4.97
N ASP A 96 14.52 9.63 4.84
CA ASP A 96 14.91 8.71 5.93
C ASP A 96 16.43 8.53 5.95
N ILE A 97 17.07 8.61 4.77
CA ILE A 97 18.50 8.39 4.57
C ILE A 97 19.08 9.44 3.65
N ILE A 98 20.28 9.91 3.99
CA ILE A 98 21.11 10.73 3.12
C ILE A 98 22.30 9.91 2.63
N LEU A 99 22.40 9.73 1.32
CA LEU A 99 23.62 9.28 0.65
C LEU A 99 24.47 10.51 0.31
N GLU A 100 25.53 10.72 1.07
CA GLU A 100 26.48 11.78 0.80
C GLU A 100 27.62 11.30 -0.10
N LEU A 101 27.98 12.11 -1.10
CA LEU A 101 29.16 11.93 -1.93
C LEU A 101 30.02 13.19 -1.88
N ARG A 102 31.30 13.04 -1.58
CA ARG A 102 32.29 14.12 -1.66
C ARG A 102 33.54 13.67 -2.38
N HIS A 103 34.26 14.64 -2.93
CA HIS A 103 35.62 14.44 -3.39
C HIS A 103 36.56 14.77 -2.22
N ASP A 104 37.50 13.90 -1.91
CA ASP A 104 38.58 14.20 -0.98
C ASP A 104 39.53 15.25 -1.60
N LEU A 105 40.41 15.86 -0.81
CA LEU A 105 41.39 16.84 -1.29
C LEU A 105 42.38 16.25 -2.30
N LEU A 106 42.53 14.92 -2.30
CA LEU A 106 43.38 14.18 -3.22
C LEU A 106 42.57 13.60 -4.40
N THR A 107 42.79 12.35 -4.78
CA THR A 107 42.25 11.74 -6.02
C THR A 107 41.06 10.81 -5.79
N LYS A 108 40.48 10.81 -4.58
CA LYS A 108 39.51 9.81 -4.14
C LYS A 108 38.16 10.43 -3.87
N TYR A 109 37.13 9.64 -4.07
CA TYR A 109 35.77 9.96 -3.66
C TYR A 109 35.47 9.25 -2.36
N VAL A 110 34.72 9.91 -1.50
CA VAL A 110 34.24 9.34 -0.23
C VAL A 110 32.73 9.41 -0.25
N PHE A 111 32.09 8.28 0.04
CA PHE A 111 30.66 8.24 0.27
C PHE A 111 30.35 7.85 1.72
N SER A 112 29.25 8.36 2.23
CA SER A 112 28.69 8.00 3.52
C SER A 112 27.17 7.89 3.40
N VAL A 113 26.60 7.00 4.20
CA VAL A 113 25.16 6.82 4.34
C VAL A 113 24.78 7.20 5.75
N VAL A 114 23.90 8.17 5.88
CA VAL A 114 23.48 8.74 7.16
C VAL A 114 22.01 8.39 7.39
N ASP A 115 21.71 7.81 8.55
CA ASP A 115 20.34 7.69 9.04
C ASP A 115 19.89 9.05 9.60
N VAL A 116 18.83 9.63 9.03
CA VAL A 116 18.41 11.00 9.35
C VAL A 116 17.84 11.10 10.76
N LYS A 117 17.19 10.05 11.26
CA LYS A 117 16.56 10.05 12.59
C LYS A 117 17.61 10.08 13.70
N THR A 118 18.66 9.30 13.54
CA THR A 118 19.72 9.12 14.55
C THR A 118 20.97 9.94 14.27
N GLN A 119 21.04 10.59 13.10
CA GLN A 119 22.22 11.31 12.61
C GLN A 119 23.50 10.46 12.61
N THR A 120 23.34 9.13 12.51
CA THR A 120 24.44 8.17 12.57
C THR A 120 24.89 7.77 11.18
N VAL A 121 26.21 7.67 10.97
CA VAL A 121 26.78 7.11 9.74
C VAL A 121 26.67 5.59 9.80
N ILE A 122 25.76 5.01 9.03
CA ILE A 122 25.46 3.58 9.04
C ILE A 122 26.28 2.80 8.00
N ALA A 123 26.83 3.48 7.00
CA ALA A 123 27.76 2.89 6.03
C ALA A 123 28.65 3.96 5.39
N GLY A 124 29.77 3.56 4.79
CA GLY A 124 30.62 4.47 4.03
C GLY A 124 31.83 3.80 3.41
N GLY A 125 32.59 4.55 2.63
CA GLY A 125 33.82 4.06 2.05
C GLY A 125 34.49 5.01 1.06
N LYS A 126 35.70 4.63 0.63
CA LYS A 126 36.47 5.36 -0.38
C LYS A 126 36.39 4.67 -1.73
N LEU A 127 36.41 5.46 -2.80
CA LEU A 127 36.33 5.01 -4.19
C LEU A 127 37.42 5.68 -5.03
N SER A 128 38.02 4.89 -5.93
CA SER A 128 38.89 5.41 -6.99
C SER A 128 38.08 5.98 -8.15
N SER A 129 38.61 7.01 -8.80
CA SER A 129 38.13 7.48 -10.10
C SER A 129 38.46 6.52 -11.25
N LEU A 130 39.45 5.64 -11.09
CA LEU A 130 39.93 4.73 -12.14
C LEU A 130 38.99 3.55 -12.38
N GLY A 131 38.63 3.34 -13.65
CA GLY A 131 37.80 2.23 -14.11
C GLY A 131 36.30 2.46 -13.85
N GLY A 132 35.51 2.67 -14.90
CA GLY A 132 34.08 2.97 -14.80
C GLY A 132 33.77 4.34 -14.19
N THR A 133 32.47 4.62 -13.96
CA THR A 133 32.03 5.91 -13.40
C THR A 133 31.93 5.87 -11.87
N VAL A 134 32.34 6.95 -11.21
CA VAL A 134 32.22 7.09 -9.74
C VAL A 134 30.77 6.95 -9.29
N ALA A 135 29.83 7.60 -9.98
CA ALA A 135 28.40 7.47 -9.67
C ALA A 135 27.92 6.01 -9.71
N GLY A 136 28.35 5.26 -10.74
CA GLY A 136 28.01 3.83 -10.86
C GLY A 136 28.59 2.99 -9.72
N LYS A 137 29.81 3.30 -9.27
CA LYS A 137 30.47 2.65 -8.14
C LYS A 137 29.79 2.98 -6.81
N VAL A 138 29.47 4.25 -6.56
CA VAL A 138 28.74 4.69 -5.36
C VAL A 138 27.41 3.98 -5.27
N ALA A 139 26.61 3.98 -6.35
CA ALA A 139 25.34 3.28 -6.38
C ALA A 139 25.48 1.78 -6.09
N LYS A 140 26.52 1.13 -6.66
CA LYS A 140 26.80 -0.30 -6.41
C LYS A 140 27.12 -0.55 -4.94
N ARG A 141 27.98 0.29 -4.35
CA ARG A 141 28.40 0.16 -2.96
C ARG A 141 27.26 0.44 -2.00
N PHE A 142 26.47 1.49 -2.24
CA PHE A 142 25.29 1.81 -1.46
C PHE A 142 24.36 0.60 -1.30
N VAL A 143 23.90 0.04 -2.42
CA VAL A 143 23.02 -1.14 -2.41
C VAL A 143 23.65 -2.31 -1.65
N LYS A 144 24.94 -2.57 -1.92
CA LYS A 144 25.67 -3.67 -1.27
C LYS A 144 25.74 -3.51 0.25
N GLU A 145 26.08 -2.31 0.74
CA GLU A 145 26.17 -2.08 2.18
C GLU A 145 24.77 -2.08 2.82
N MET A 146 23.76 -1.49 2.18
CA MET A 146 22.39 -1.51 2.71
C MET A 146 21.79 -2.93 2.78
N ALA A 147 22.11 -3.78 1.82
CA ALA A 147 21.70 -5.19 1.86
C ALA A 147 22.34 -5.93 3.03
N ARG A 148 23.54 -5.56 3.48
CA ARG A 148 24.21 -6.16 4.63
C ARG A 148 23.60 -5.69 5.94
N THR A 149 23.37 -4.39 6.09
CA THR A 149 22.80 -3.81 7.31
C THR A 149 21.38 -4.29 7.58
N ASN A 150 20.60 -4.64 6.56
CA ASN A 150 19.24 -5.16 6.73
C ASN A 150 19.19 -6.66 7.12
N LEU A 151 20.33 -7.34 7.26
CA LEU A 151 20.41 -8.75 7.65
C LEU A 151 20.74 -8.97 9.13
N ASP A 152 21.06 -7.90 9.87
CA ASP A 152 21.34 -7.91 11.31
C ASP A 152 20.12 -7.41 12.10
#